data_AF-A0A525CXL6-F1
#
_entry.id   AF-A0A525CXL6-F1
#
_cell.length_a   1.000
_cell.length_b   1.000
_cell.length_c   1.000
_cell.angle_alpha   90.00
_cell.angle_beta   90.00
_cell.angle_gamma   90.00
#
_symmetry.space_group_name_H-M   'P 1'
#
loop_
_entity.id
_entity.type
_entity.pdbx_description
1 polymer ?
#
loop_
_entity_poly.entity_id
_entity_poly.type
_entity_poly.pdbx_seq_one_letter_code
_entity_poly.pdbx_strand_id
1 'polypeptide(L)'
;MKPVQGHLEIMDQGYGFLRDIDRNFQPDKDNIYVPNSMITELSLKEGSYIEGVGDHLIPGNKNAALVNIETINHFPVDDVPQTPYLQDQVSINPFERLCLIHDDDDLTGKALEMIVPIGMGQRGLIIAPPKS
;
A
#
# COMPACT_ATOMS: atom_id res chain seq x y z
N MET A 1 20.59 5.22 13.51
CA MET A 1 20.08 5.30 12.11
C MET A 1 20.18 3.94 11.42
N LYS A 2 19.03 3.33 11.11
CA LYS A 2 18.90 2.11 10.31
C LYS A 2 17.90 2.35 9.18
N PRO A 3 18.09 1.77 7.99
CA PRO A 3 17.06 1.81 6.97
C PRO A 3 15.81 1.10 7.48
N VAL A 4 14.65 1.69 7.22
CA VAL A 4 13.34 1.18 7.61
C VAL A 4 12.36 1.36 6.46
N GLN A 5 11.39 0.46 6.36
CA GLN A 5 10.35 0.51 5.36
C GLN A 5 9.04 -0.08 5.88
N GLY A 6 7.92 0.32 5.31
CA GLY A 6 6.61 -0.28 5.58
C GLY A 6 5.45 0.60 5.18
N HIS A 7 4.24 0.09 5.36
CA HIS A 7 3.00 0.80 5.07
C HIS A 7 2.52 1.60 6.28
N LEU A 8 2.22 2.88 6.08
CA LEU A 8 1.74 3.77 7.13
C LEU A 8 0.32 3.41 7.57
N GLU A 9 0.14 3.08 8.84
CA GLU A 9 -1.16 3.07 9.51
C GLU A 9 -1.24 4.28 10.44
N ILE A 10 -2.30 5.09 10.32
CA ILE A 10 -2.50 6.30 11.12
C ILE A 10 -3.49 5.97 12.24
N MET A 11 -3.10 6.23 13.48
CA MET A 11 -3.95 6.02 14.66
C MET A 11 -4.91 7.19 14.86
N ASP A 12 -5.97 6.98 15.64
CA ASP A 12 -6.97 8.02 15.96
C ASP A 12 -6.36 9.30 16.55
N GLN A 13 -5.22 9.21 17.25
CA GLN A 13 -4.54 10.37 17.83
C GLN A 13 -3.57 11.07 16.85
N GLY A 14 -3.56 10.64 15.58
CA GLY A 14 -2.85 11.27 14.46
C GLY A 14 -1.36 10.94 14.33
N TYR A 15 -0.78 10.17 15.24
CA TYR A 15 0.52 9.52 15.00
C TYR A 15 0.31 8.19 14.26
N GLY A 16 1.36 7.60 13.70
CA GLY A 16 1.25 6.37 12.95
C GLY A 16 2.31 5.33 13.26
N PHE A 17 2.16 4.16 12.65
CA PHE A 17 3.16 3.10 12.64
C PHE A 17 3.38 2.57 11.23
N LEU A 18 4.62 2.20 10.92
CA LEU A 18 4.92 1.43 9.71
C LEU A 18 4.64 -0.05 9.96
N ARG A 19 3.72 -0.60 9.18
CA ARG A 19 3.30 -2.00 9.15
C ARG A 19 4.00 -2.77 8.03
N ASP A 20 4.18 -4.06 8.26
CA ASP A 20 4.88 -4.95 7.34
C ASP A 20 3.87 -5.86 6.62
N ILE A 21 4.00 -5.94 5.29
CA ILE A 21 3.19 -6.83 4.46
C ILE A 21 3.49 -8.30 4.77
N ASP A 22 4.75 -8.63 5.10
CA ASP A 22 5.17 -10.00 5.44
C ASP A 22 4.56 -10.48 6.76
N ARG A 23 4.10 -9.54 7.61
CA ARG A 23 3.38 -9.81 8.86
C ARG A 23 1.88 -9.58 8.74
N ASN A 24 1.34 -9.53 7.52
CA ASN A 24 -0.08 -9.26 7.24
C ASN A 24 -0.58 -7.98 7.94
N PHE A 25 0.26 -6.93 7.97
CA PHE A 25 -0.02 -5.65 8.61
C PHE A 25 -0.33 -5.71 10.11
N GLN A 26 -0.03 -6.83 10.78
CA GLN A 26 -0.33 -6.99 12.19
C GLN A 26 0.51 -6.04 13.06
N PRO A 27 -0.05 -5.56 14.19
CA PRO A 27 0.70 -4.76 15.14
C PRO A 27 1.86 -5.54 15.75
N ASP A 28 3.03 -4.90 15.76
CA ASP A 28 4.26 -5.45 16.32
C ASP A 28 4.95 -4.43 17.25
N LYS A 29 5.69 -4.94 18.23
CA LYS A 29 6.53 -4.16 19.12
C LYS A 29 7.70 -3.51 18.39
N ASP A 30 8.11 -4.05 17.25
CA ASP A 30 9.20 -3.52 16.45
C ASP A 30 8.71 -2.54 15.36
N ASN A 31 7.41 -2.26 15.26
CA ASN A 31 6.90 -1.31 14.27
C ASN A 31 7.47 0.10 14.51
N ILE A 32 7.78 0.78 13.41
CA ILE A 32 8.41 2.10 13.45
C ILE A 32 7.34 3.15 13.72
N TYR A 33 7.56 3.95 14.76
CA TYR A 33 6.69 5.08 15.11
C TYR A 33 6.87 6.22 14.11
N VAL A 34 5.76 6.78 13.63
CA VAL A 34 5.72 7.94 12.74
C VAL A 34 5.09 9.12 13.48
N PRO A 35 5.82 10.22 13.70
CA PRO A 35 5.29 11.39 14.39
C PRO A 35 4.14 12.06 13.63
N ASN A 36 3.13 12.55 14.37
CA ASN A 36 2.00 13.30 13.82
C ASN A 36 2.47 14.54 13.02
N SER A 37 3.51 15.24 13.50
CA SER A 37 4.07 16.40 12.78
C SER A 37 4.50 16.05 11.36
N MET A 38 5.16 14.91 11.17
CA MET A 38 5.63 14.44 9.87
C MET A 38 4.45 14.04 8.97
N ILE A 39 3.44 13.38 9.53
CA ILE A 39 2.20 13.02 8.81
C ILE A 39 1.49 14.27 8.28
N THR A 40 1.37 15.29 9.13
CA THR A 40 0.67 16.53 8.78
C THR A 40 1.49 17.38 7.80
N GLU A 41 2.78 17.58 8.04
CA GLU A 41 3.66 18.43 7.23
C GLU A 41 3.82 17.89 5.81
N LEU A 42 4.01 16.57 5.66
CA LEU A 42 4.17 15.92 4.36
C LEU A 42 2.83 15.43 3.77
N SER A 43 1.71 15.72 4.43
CA SER A 43 0.37 15.27 4.02
C SER A 43 0.33 13.76 3.70
N LEU A 44 0.99 12.96 4.55
CA LEU A 44 1.08 11.51 4.38
C LEU A 44 -0.31 10.89 4.46
N LYS A 45 -0.59 9.98 3.53
CA LYS A 45 -1.88 9.29 3.45
C LYS A 45 -1.75 7.90 4.07
N GLU A 46 -2.79 7.44 4.74
CA GLU A 46 -2.86 6.08 5.25
C GLU A 46 -2.69 5.06 4.11
N GLY A 47 -1.97 3.98 4.38
CA GLY A 47 -1.60 2.94 3.41
C GLY A 47 -0.34 3.26 2.57
N SER A 48 0.18 4.49 2.62
CA SER A 48 1.39 4.87 1.87
C SER A 48 2.58 3.99 2.27
N TYR A 49 3.28 3.45 1.29
CA TYR A 49 4.55 2.76 1.50
C TYR A 49 5.64 3.78 1.72
N ILE A 50 6.36 3.72 2.83
CA ILE A 50 7.38 4.68 3.21
C ILE A 50 8.71 3.94 3.32
N GLU A 51 9.75 4.48 2.71
CA GLU A 51 11.14 4.03 2.87
C GLU A 51 11.96 5.20 3.44
N GLY A 52 12.84 4.91 4.39
CA GLY A 52 13.64 5.96 5.02
C GLY A 52 14.53 5.46 6.14
N VAL A 53 14.82 6.36 7.08
CA VAL A 53 15.76 6.10 8.18
C VAL A 53 15.04 6.19 9.52
N GLY A 54 15.10 5.10 10.28
CA GLY A 54 14.61 5.01 11.64
C GLY A 54 15.73 5.12 12.67
N ASP A 55 15.41 5.65 13.85
CA ASP A 55 16.36 5.74 14.95
C ASP A 55 15.68 5.66 16.33
N HIS A 56 16.42 5.16 17.33
CA HIS A 56 15.91 5.03 18.70
C HIS A 56 16.18 6.32 19.49
N LEU A 57 15.59 7.43 19.02
CA LEU A 57 15.88 8.76 19.55
C LEU A 57 15.17 9.07 20.88
N ILE A 58 14.13 8.33 21.25
CA ILE A 58 13.28 8.66 22.39
C ILE A 58 13.62 7.72 23.57
N PRO A 59 14.35 8.20 24.59
CA PRO A 59 14.68 7.40 25.76
C PRO A 59 13.40 6.95 26.47
N GLY A 60 13.21 5.65 26.61
CA GLY A 60 12.02 5.05 27.25
C GLY A 60 10.92 4.61 26.29
N ASN A 61 10.98 4.97 25.01
CA ASN A 61 10.10 4.40 24.00
C ASN A 61 10.70 3.10 23.45
N LYS A 62 9.89 2.04 23.34
CA LYS A 62 10.38 0.73 22.87
C LYS A 62 10.56 0.68 21.36
N ASN A 63 9.80 1.49 20.64
CA ASN A 63 9.77 1.54 19.18
C ASN A 63 10.80 2.55 18.66
N ALA A 64 11.49 2.22 17.57
CA ALA A 64 12.24 3.19 16.80
C ALA A 64 11.30 4.23 16.18
N ALA A 65 11.75 5.48 16.07
CA ALA A 65 11.00 6.55 15.42
C ALA A 65 11.57 6.82 14.02
N LEU A 66 10.69 7.11 13.07
CA LEU A 66 11.07 7.58 11.74
C LEU A 66 11.68 8.98 11.84
N VAL A 67 12.89 9.14 11.31
CA VAL A 67 13.66 10.39 11.38
C VAL A 67 13.63 11.12 10.04
N ASN A 68 13.82 10.36 8.97
CA ASN A 68 13.87 10.89 7.62
C ASN A 68 13.14 9.95 6.66
N ILE A 69 12.44 10.52 5.68
CA ILE A 69 11.80 9.79 4.59
C ILE A 69 12.64 9.98 3.33
N GLU A 70 12.94 8.89 2.65
CA GLU A 70 13.65 8.90 1.37
C GLU A 70 12.66 8.84 0.20
N THR A 71 11.69 7.93 0.26
CA THR A 71 10.67 7.76 -0.76
C THR A 71 9.31 7.45 -0.14
N ILE A 72 8.26 7.76 -0.91
CA ILE A 72 6.87 7.44 -0.58
C ILE A 72 6.25 6.81 -1.82
N ASN A 73 5.72 5.58 -1.69
CA ASN A 73 5.23 4.75 -2.80
C ASN A 73 6.26 4.62 -3.93
N HIS A 74 7.54 4.57 -3.59
CA HIS A 74 8.69 4.54 -4.52
C HIS A 74 8.89 5.82 -5.35
N PHE A 75 8.19 6.91 -5.00
CA PHE A 75 8.41 8.24 -5.57
C PHE A 75 9.19 9.14 -4.60
N PRO A 76 9.93 10.15 -5.10
CA PRO A 76 10.48 11.20 -4.27
C PRO A 76 9.40 11.89 -3.44
N VAL A 77 9.76 12.34 -2.23
CA VAL A 77 8.83 13.00 -1.29
C VAL A 77 8.16 14.23 -1.91
N ASP A 78 8.88 14.96 -2.77
CA ASP A 78 8.42 16.18 -3.43
C ASP A 78 7.23 15.96 -4.39
N ASP A 79 7.04 14.73 -4.89
CA ASP A 79 5.98 14.40 -5.85
C ASP A 79 4.65 14.04 -5.16
N VAL A 80 4.67 13.69 -3.88
CA VAL A 80 3.49 13.22 -3.13
C VAL A 80 2.36 14.24 -3.06
N PRO A 81 2.61 15.54 -2.78
CA PRO A 81 1.55 16.55 -2.69
C PRO A 81 0.78 16.74 -4.01
N GLN A 82 1.40 16.40 -5.14
CA GLN A 82 0.76 16.51 -6.46
C GLN A 82 -0.17 15.35 -6.76
N THR A 83 -0.15 14.29 -5.95
CA THR A 83 -0.97 13.10 -6.20
C THR A 83 -2.41 13.34 -5.71
N PRO A 84 -3.40 13.38 -6.61
CA PRO A 84 -4.80 13.55 -6.24
C PRO A 84 -5.29 12.41 -5.34
N TYR A 85 -6.30 12.67 -4.51
CA TYR A 85 -6.91 11.59 -3.72
C TYR A 85 -7.70 10.65 -4.63
N LEU A 86 -7.72 9.36 -4.27
CA LEU A 86 -8.47 8.35 -5.01
C LEU A 86 -9.96 8.70 -5.10
N GLN A 87 -10.53 9.28 -4.04
CA GLN A 87 -11.93 9.69 -3.99
C GLN A 87 -12.28 10.86 -4.92
N ASP A 88 -11.28 11.65 -5.33
CA ASP A 88 -11.45 12.77 -6.25
C ASP A 88 -11.29 12.35 -7.71
N GLN A 89 -10.88 11.10 -7.96
CA GLN A 89 -10.73 10.57 -9.31
C GLN A 89 -12.10 10.32 -9.97
N VAL A 90 -12.15 10.53 -11.28
CA VAL A 90 -13.33 10.20 -12.07
C VAL A 90 -13.37 8.70 -12.29
N SER A 91 -14.45 8.07 -11.83
CA SER A 91 -14.70 6.65 -12.12
C SER A 91 -14.98 6.47 -13.61
N ILE A 92 -14.30 5.52 -14.22
CA ILE A 92 -14.43 5.17 -15.63
C ILE A 92 -14.66 3.67 -15.77
N ASN A 93 -15.27 3.27 -16.89
CA ASN A 93 -15.36 1.86 -17.24
C ASN A 93 -13.98 1.35 -17.68
N PRO A 94 -13.65 0.07 -17.40
CA PRO A 94 -12.43 -0.54 -17.91
C PRO A 94 -12.37 -0.45 -19.43
N PHE A 95 -11.31 0.15 -19.94
CA PHE A 95 -11.04 0.26 -21.38
C PHE A 95 -9.76 -0.50 -21.80
N GLU A 96 -8.90 -0.82 -20.84
CA GLU A 96 -7.71 -1.64 -21.04
C GLU A 96 -8.00 -3.07 -20.58
N ARG A 97 -7.74 -4.05 -21.46
CA ARG A 97 -7.95 -5.48 -21.19
C ARG A 97 -6.70 -6.07 -20.53
N LEU A 98 -6.89 -6.86 -19.48
CA LEU A 98 -5.85 -7.69 -18.89
C LEU A 98 -5.84 -9.04 -19.62
N CYS A 99 -4.66 -9.48 -20.07
CA CYS A 99 -4.51 -10.80 -20.68
C CYS A 99 -4.21 -11.84 -19.59
N LEU A 100 -5.11 -12.79 -19.43
CA LEU A 100 -5.03 -13.86 -18.43
C LEU A 100 -4.37 -15.14 -18.95
N ILE A 101 -4.15 -15.25 -20.27
CA ILE A 101 -3.49 -16.42 -20.87
C ILE A 101 -1.98 -16.32 -20.62
N HIS A 102 -1.43 -17.30 -19.91
CA HIS A 102 0.01 -17.35 -19.63
C HIS A 102 0.80 -18.09 -20.71
N ASP A 103 0.25 -19.20 -21.20
CA ASP A 103 0.86 -20.04 -22.24
C ASP A 103 -0.21 -20.77 -23.10
N ASP A 104 0.25 -21.57 -24.06
CA ASP A 104 -0.64 -22.28 -24.99
C ASP A 104 -1.42 -23.44 -24.36
N ASP A 105 -1.04 -23.93 -23.18
CA ASP A 105 -1.72 -25.02 -22.49
C ASP A 105 -2.64 -24.52 -21.36
N ASP A 106 -2.67 -23.20 -21.10
CA ASP A 106 -3.54 -22.55 -20.12
C ASP A 106 -5.02 -22.52 -20.55
N LEU A 107 -5.68 -23.67 -20.40
CA LEU A 107 -7.10 -23.83 -20.71
C LEU A 107 -7.99 -22.92 -19.84
N THR A 108 -7.60 -22.65 -18.60
CA THR A 108 -8.38 -21.81 -17.68
C THR A 108 -8.32 -20.35 -18.11
N GLY A 109 -7.11 -19.81 -18.35
CA GLY A 109 -6.93 -18.47 -18.87
C GLY A 109 -7.65 -18.27 -20.20
N LYS A 110 -7.55 -19.24 -21.12
CA LYS A 110 -8.27 -19.21 -22.41
C LYS A 110 -9.79 -19.20 -22.23
N ALA A 111 -10.33 -20.01 -21.34
CA ALA A 111 -11.76 -20.02 -21.04
C ALA A 111 -12.23 -18.69 -20.44
N LEU A 112 -11.48 -18.14 -19.48
CA LEU A 112 -11.79 -16.83 -18.88
C LEU A 112 -11.75 -15.71 -19.92
N GLU A 113 -10.72 -15.67 -20.78
CA GLU A 113 -10.63 -14.66 -21.86
C GLU A 113 -11.81 -14.72 -22.84
N MET A 114 -12.32 -15.90 -23.14
CA MET A 114 -13.44 -16.07 -24.07
C MET A 114 -14.80 -15.72 -23.45
N ILE A 115 -15.01 -16.07 -22.19
CA ILE A 115 -16.34 -16.02 -21.55
C ILE A 115 -16.49 -14.76 -20.70
N VAL A 116 -15.45 -14.38 -19.95
CA VAL A 116 -15.49 -13.30 -18.96
C VAL A 116 -14.20 -12.46 -19.06
N PRO A 117 -14.05 -11.64 -20.12
CA PRO A 117 -12.87 -10.78 -20.26
C PRO A 117 -12.75 -9.82 -19.08
N ILE A 118 -11.54 -9.68 -18.54
CA ILE A 118 -11.26 -8.81 -17.39
C ILE A 118 -10.47 -7.59 -17.85
N GLY A 119 -10.91 -6.39 -17.46
CA GLY A 119 -10.22 -5.14 -17.71
C GLY A 119 -9.59 -4.53 -16.46
N MET A 120 -8.68 -3.57 -16.65
CA MET A 120 -8.09 -2.81 -15.56
C MET A 120 -9.16 -1.96 -14.85
N GLY A 121 -9.31 -2.16 -13.54
CA GLY A 121 -10.39 -1.56 -12.75
C GLY A 121 -11.70 -2.36 -12.76
N GLN A 122 -11.74 -3.56 -13.35
CA GLN A 122 -12.90 -4.44 -13.32
C GLN A 122 -13.24 -4.87 -11.89
N ARG A 123 -14.54 -4.85 -11.57
CA ARG A 123 -15.09 -5.39 -10.31
C ARG A 123 -15.88 -6.65 -10.62
N GLY A 124 -15.27 -7.81 -10.38
CA GLY A 124 -15.87 -9.13 -10.59
C GLY A 124 -16.15 -9.85 -9.28
N LEU A 125 -17.00 -10.87 -9.34
CA LEU A 125 -17.25 -11.79 -8.24
C LEU A 125 -17.17 -13.22 -8.77
N ILE A 126 -16.34 -14.05 -8.15
CA ILE A 126 -16.28 -15.49 -8.44
C ILE A 126 -17.26 -16.18 -7.50
N ILE A 127 -18.30 -16.77 -8.06
CA ILE A 127 -19.29 -17.54 -7.31
C ILE A 127 -18.92 -19.02 -7.42
N ALA A 128 -18.50 -19.62 -6.32
CA ALA A 128 -18.13 -21.03 -6.25
C ALA A 128 -18.79 -21.70 -5.02
N PRO A 129 -19.60 -22.76 -5.19
CA PRO A 129 -20.06 -23.55 -4.06
C PRO A 129 -18.89 -24.28 -3.37
N PRO A 130 -19.06 -24.71 -2.10
CA PRO A 130 -18.02 -25.43 -1.38
C PRO A 130 -17.53 -26.67 -2.15
N LYS A 131 -16.20 -26.79 -2.32
CA LYS A 131 -15.51 -27.87 -3.07
C LYS A 131 -15.76 -27.86 -4.59
N SER A 132 -15.77 -26.67 -5.21
CA SER A 132 -15.69 -26.52 -6.67
C SER A 132 -14.27 -26.64 -7.19
#